data_AF-A0A914PME3-F1
#
_entry.id   AF-A0A914PME3-F1
#
_cell.length_a   1.000
_cell.length_b   1.000
_cell.length_c   1.000
_cell.angle_alpha   90.00
_cell.angle_beta   90.00
_cell.angle_gamma   90.00
#
_symmetry.space_group_name_H-M   'P 1'
#
loop_
_entity.id
_entity.type
_entity.pdbx_description
1 polymer ?
#
loop_
_entity_poly.entity_id
_entity_poly.type
_entity_poly.pdbx_seq_one_letter_code
_entity_poly.pdbx_strand_id
1 'polypeptide(L)'
;MIKKELISNDELKDENWERFLPQFKKKVQSAQATRMAKKKKKEQWKKKGPYTPFPPPQPLSKIDQQLETGEYFMTEKVKKKQKVEERNAKQSERTQKRQEERKAVYQAPEEKPRLKRSIPADSADKSVDLKMLKKKVAKKG
;
A
#
# COMPACT_ATOMS: atom_id res chain seq x y z
N MET A 1 -14.15 -33.30 -37.68
CA MET A 1 -14.54 -32.91 -39.05
C MET A 1 -13.81 -33.79 -40.06
N ILE A 2 -12.49 -33.72 -40.19
CA ILE A 2 -11.70 -34.51 -41.18
C ILE A 2 -11.93 -36.04 -41.16
N LYS A 3 -11.97 -36.69 -39.98
CA LYS A 3 -12.17 -38.15 -39.90
C LYS A 3 -13.49 -38.65 -40.51
N LYS A 4 -14.57 -37.88 -40.41
CA LYS A 4 -15.89 -38.29 -40.92
C LYS A 4 -15.95 -38.25 -42.45
N GLU A 5 -15.24 -37.30 -43.04
CA GLU A 5 -15.13 -37.16 -44.49
C GLU A 5 -14.26 -38.27 -45.09
N LEU A 6 -13.14 -38.61 -44.44
CA LEU A 6 -12.27 -39.73 -44.87
C LEU A 6 -12.99 -41.09 -44.81
N ILE A 7 -13.85 -41.31 -43.81
CA ILE A 7 -14.67 -42.54 -43.69
C ILE A 7 -15.69 -42.66 -44.84
N SER A 8 -16.19 -41.52 -45.34
CA SER A 8 -17.22 -41.50 -46.39
C SER A 8 -16.66 -41.71 -47.79
N ASN A 9 -15.33 -41.67 -47.96
CA ASN A 9 -14.65 -41.91 -49.22
C ASN A 9 -14.28 -43.39 -49.36
N ASP A 10 -14.98 -44.12 -50.24
CA ASP A 10 -14.79 -45.57 -50.45
C ASP A 10 -13.36 -45.94 -50.89
N GLU A 11 -12.69 -45.06 -51.64
CA GLU A 11 -11.33 -45.29 -52.16
C GLU A 11 -10.24 -45.26 -51.08
N LEU A 12 -10.44 -44.54 -49.98
CA LEU A 12 -9.44 -44.37 -48.93
C LEU A 12 -9.72 -45.24 -47.69
N LYS A 13 -10.72 -46.13 -47.73
CA LYS A 13 -11.12 -46.94 -46.57
C LYS A 13 -10.05 -47.93 -46.11
N ASP A 14 -9.29 -48.48 -47.05
CA ASP A 14 -8.25 -49.49 -46.80
C ASP A 14 -6.85 -48.87 -46.61
N GLU A 15 -6.73 -47.53 -46.67
CA GLU A 15 -5.47 -46.81 -46.60
C GLU A 15 -5.23 -46.10 -45.25
N ASN A 16 -3.95 -45.80 -44.97
CA ASN A 16 -3.56 -45.09 -43.76
C ASN A 16 -3.92 -43.58 -43.82
N TRP A 17 -4.81 -43.14 -42.93
CA TRP A 17 -5.27 -41.75 -42.84
C TRP A 17 -4.31 -40.76 -42.16
N GLU A 18 -3.13 -41.20 -41.72
CA GLU A 18 -2.16 -40.35 -41.00
C GLU A 18 -1.71 -39.09 -41.78
N ARG A 19 -1.74 -39.13 -43.12
CA ARG A 19 -1.37 -37.96 -43.96
C ARG A 19 -2.42 -36.86 -43.98
N PHE A 20 -3.68 -37.21 -43.72
CA PHE A 20 -4.81 -36.28 -43.70
C PHE A 20 -5.13 -35.81 -42.29
N LEU A 21 -4.64 -36.52 -41.27
CA LEU A 21 -4.84 -36.16 -39.88
C LEU A 21 -3.74 -35.19 -39.40
N PRO A 22 -4.11 -34.07 -38.76
CA PRO A 22 -3.12 -33.21 -38.13
C PRO A 22 -2.29 -33.99 -37.10
N GLN A 23 -0.96 -33.92 -37.22
CA GLN A 23 -0.06 -34.57 -36.28
C GLN A 23 0.03 -33.75 -34.99
N PHE A 24 -0.78 -34.14 -34.00
CA PHE A 24 -0.75 -33.51 -32.68
C PHE A 24 0.43 -34.02 -31.86
N LYS A 25 1.46 -33.17 -31.70
CA LYS A 25 2.52 -33.40 -30.72
C LYS A 25 1.93 -33.28 -29.32
N LYS A 26 2.22 -34.25 -28.43
CA LYS A 26 1.83 -34.19 -27.02
C LYS A 26 2.45 -32.94 -26.37
N LYS A 27 1.65 -31.89 -26.18
CA LYS A 27 2.04 -30.70 -25.40
C LYS A 27 1.95 -31.02 -23.92
N VAL A 28 3.00 -31.64 -23.38
CA VAL A 28 3.17 -31.80 -21.92
C VAL A 28 3.67 -30.45 -21.38
N GLN A 29 2.95 -29.87 -20.41
CA GLN A 29 3.44 -28.66 -19.75
C GLN A 29 4.76 -28.95 -19.04
N SER A 30 5.66 -27.96 -18.98
CA SER A 30 6.93 -28.14 -18.27
C SER A 30 6.67 -28.53 -16.80
N ALA A 31 7.60 -29.29 -16.22
CA ALA A 31 7.51 -29.69 -14.82
C ALA A 31 7.39 -28.46 -13.89
N GLN A 32 8.05 -27.35 -14.26
CA GLN A 32 7.97 -26.08 -13.55
C GLN A 32 6.55 -25.47 -13.60
N ALA A 33 5.93 -25.40 -14.78
CA ALA A 33 4.57 -24.87 -14.92
C ALA A 33 3.57 -25.68 -14.09
N THR A 34 3.70 -27.01 -14.14
CA THR A 34 2.85 -27.94 -13.37
C THR A 34 3.05 -27.75 -11.86
N ARG A 35 4.30 -27.60 -11.39
CA ARG A 35 4.62 -27.37 -9.97
C ARG A 35 4.09 -26.03 -9.47
N MET A 36 4.21 -24.97 -10.27
CA MET A 36 3.68 -23.64 -9.96
C MET A 36 2.14 -23.67 -9.86
N ALA A 37 1.46 -24.34 -10.80
CA ALA A 37 0.01 -24.49 -10.75
C ALA A 37 -0.45 -25.26 -9.50
N LYS A 38 0.25 -26.35 -9.14
CA LYS A 38 -0.01 -27.11 -7.90
C LYS A 38 0.20 -26.26 -6.64
N LYS A 39 1.27 -25.45 -6.59
CA LYS A 39 1.55 -24.57 -5.45
C LYS A 39 0.45 -23.50 -5.29
N LYS A 40 0.07 -22.82 -6.37
CA LYS A 40 -1.03 -21.85 -6.38
C LYS A 40 -2.35 -22.47 -5.90
N LYS A 41 -2.68 -23.67 -6.39
CA LYS A 41 -3.88 -24.39 -5.96
C LYS A 41 -3.86 -24.73 -4.46
N LYS A 42 -2.69 -25.10 -3.92
CA LYS A 42 -2.51 -25.37 -2.50
C LYS A 42 -2.63 -24.11 -1.63
N GLU A 43 -2.10 -22.98 -2.09
CA GLU A 43 -2.23 -21.68 -1.41
C GLU A 43 -3.67 -21.15 -1.41
N GLN A 44 -4.41 -21.37 -2.50
CA GLN A 44 -5.83 -21.02 -2.60
C GLN A 44 -6.72 -21.91 -1.72
N TRP A 45 -6.26 -23.10 -1.35
CA TRP A 45 -7.01 -24.00 -0.48
C TRP A 45 -7.04 -23.46 0.94
N LYS A 46 -8.18 -22.84 1.31
CA LYS A 46 -8.41 -22.35 2.66
C LYS A 46 -8.53 -23.53 3.62
N LYS A 47 -7.68 -23.57 4.66
CA LYS A 47 -7.84 -24.51 5.77
C LYS A 47 -9.19 -24.21 6.45
N LYS A 48 -10.00 -25.24 6.72
CA LYS A 48 -11.25 -25.09 7.49
C LYS A 48 -10.90 -24.62 8.91
N GLY A 49 -11.68 -23.68 9.43
CA GLY A 49 -11.55 -23.24 10.82
C GLY A 49 -11.92 -24.33 11.81
N PRO A 50 -11.64 -24.13 13.12
CA PRO A 50 -12.12 -25.03 14.17
C PRO A 50 -13.65 -25.12 14.15
N TYR A 51 -14.20 -26.27 14.55
CA TYR A 51 -15.64 -26.48 14.60
C TYR A 51 -16.28 -25.54 15.63
N THR A 52 -17.28 -24.79 15.18
CA THR A 52 -18.09 -23.90 16.00
C THR A 52 -19.53 -24.41 15.95
N PRO A 53 -20.14 -24.77 17.10
CA PRO A 53 -21.47 -25.35 17.14
C PRO A 53 -22.58 -24.33 16.82
N PHE A 54 -22.30 -23.04 16.99
CA PHE A 54 -23.23 -21.97 16.67
C PHE A 54 -23.01 -21.49 15.23
N PRO A 55 -24.09 -21.20 14.48
CA PRO A 55 -23.96 -20.56 13.18
C PRO A 55 -23.38 -19.15 13.33
N PRO A 56 -22.70 -18.63 12.30
CA PRO A 56 -22.31 -17.23 12.29
C PRO A 56 -23.57 -16.34 12.29
N PRO A 57 -23.48 -15.10 12.81
CA PRO A 57 -24.59 -14.16 12.75
C PRO A 57 -24.98 -13.86 11.30
N GLN A 58 -26.27 -13.62 11.06
CA GLN A 58 -26.74 -13.22 9.75
C GLN A 58 -26.23 -11.82 9.41
N PRO A 59 -25.87 -11.54 8.14
CA PRO A 59 -25.52 -10.19 7.73
C PRO A 59 -26.74 -9.28 7.87
N LEU A 60 -26.53 -8.07 8.41
CA LEU A 60 -27.58 -7.06 8.55
C LEU A 60 -28.15 -6.68 7.18
N SER A 61 -29.47 -6.51 7.08
CA SER A 61 -30.11 -6.03 5.86
C SER A 61 -29.69 -4.58 5.57
N LYS A 62 -29.87 -4.13 4.32
CA LYS A 62 -29.59 -2.73 3.97
C LYS A 62 -30.43 -1.75 4.81
N ILE A 63 -31.66 -2.13 5.15
CA ILE A 63 -32.56 -1.33 5.98
C ILE A 63 -32.02 -1.26 7.40
N ASP A 64 -31.60 -2.39 7.97
CA ASP A 64 -31.06 -2.43 9.34
C ASP A 64 -29.78 -1.61 9.46
N GLN A 65 -28.88 -1.69 8.49
CA GLN A 65 -27.65 -0.86 8.45
C GLN A 65 -27.97 0.63 8.39
N GLN A 66 -29.02 1.01 7.66
CA GLN A 66 -29.46 2.41 7.57
C GLN A 66 -30.17 2.88 8.85
N LEU A 67 -30.86 1.99 9.54
CA LEU A 67 -31.49 2.27 10.83
C LEU A 67 -30.43 2.40 11.93
N GLU A 68 -29.43 1.52 11.97
CA GLU A 68 -28.31 1.56 12.90
C GLU A 68 -27.48 2.85 12.76
N THR A 69 -27.23 3.28 11.52
CA THR A 69 -26.52 4.55 11.25
C THR A 69 -27.41 5.79 11.39
N GLY A 70 -28.73 5.62 11.52
CA GLY A 70 -29.72 6.70 11.49
C GLY A 70 -29.90 7.35 10.11
N GLU A 71 -29.20 6.89 9.07
CA GLU A 71 -29.28 7.41 7.71
C GLU A 71 -30.66 7.15 7.06
N TYR A 72 -31.40 6.16 7.56
CA TYR A 72 -32.74 5.82 7.06
C TYR A 72 -33.70 7.01 7.13
N PHE A 73 -33.62 7.79 8.21
CA PHE A 73 -34.51 8.92 8.46
C PHE A 73 -34.05 10.22 7.77
N MET A 74 -32.84 10.25 7.21
CA MET A 74 -32.32 11.44 6.56
C MET A 74 -32.88 11.62 5.15
N THR A 75 -33.25 12.85 4.79
CA THR A 75 -33.65 13.14 3.41
C THR A 75 -32.45 13.12 2.45
N GLU A 76 -32.68 12.83 1.18
CA GLU A 76 -31.59 12.79 0.18
C GLU A 76 -30.79 14.08 0.08
N LYS A 77 -31.44 15.23 0.31
CA LYS A 77 -30.77 16.55 0.32
C LYS A 77 -29.73 16.62 1.43
N VAL A 78 -30.07 16.14 2.63
CA VAL A 78 -29.16 16.15 3.78
C VAL A 78 -28.00 15.17 3.55
N LYS A 79 -28.27 13.97 3.02
CA LYS A 79 -27.23 13.01 2.64
C LYS A 79 -26.25 13.59 1.61
N LYS A 80 -26.78 14.27 0.58
CA LYS A 80 -25.96 14.96 -0.44
C LYS A 80 -25.10 16.05 0.19
N LYS A 81 -25.64 16.84 1.11
CA LYS A 81 -24.90 17.89 1.82
C LYS A 81 -23.73 17.30 2.63
N GLN A 82 -23.99 16.28 3.44
CA GLN A 82 -22.96 15.59 4.23
C GLN A 82 -21.86 14.99 3.34
N LYS A 83 -22.21 14.40 2.19
CA LYS A 83 -21.23 13.86 1.24
C LYS A 83 -20.33 14.95 0.63
N VAL A 84 -20.88 16.14 0.38
CA VAL A 84 -20.10 17.29 -0.10
C VAL A 84 -19.18 17.81 1.00
N GLU A 85 -19.68 17.92 2.23
CA GLU A 85 -18.88 18.33 3.40
C GLU A 85 -17.72 17.36 3.64
N GLU A 86 -17.94 16.05 3.59
CA GLU A 86 -16.90 15.02 3.72
C GLU A 86 -15.84 15.14 2.61
N ARG A 87 -16.26 15.38 1.36
CA ARG A 87 -15.33 15.59 0.24
C ARG A 87 -14.47 16.82 0.47
N ASN A 88 -15.08 17.93 0.89
CA ASN A 88 -14.38 19.18 1.14
C ASN A 88 -13.38 19.03 2.30
N ALA A 89 -13.75 18.33 3.37
CA ALA A 89 -12.85 18.03 4.50
C ALA A 89 -11.62 17.21 4.04
N LYS A 90 -11.83 16.13 3.28
CA LYS A 90 -10.73 15.33 2.70
C LYS A 90 -9.84 16.16 1.78
N GLN A 91 -10.43 17.10 1.04
CA GLN A 91 -9.66 17.99 0.17
C GLN A 91 -8.83 18.99 0.98
N SER A 92 -9.36 19.56 2.07
CA SER A 92 -8.59 20.44 2.96
C SER A 92 -7.44 19.70 3.64
N GLU A 93 -7.68 18.49 4.14
CA GLU A 93 -6.63 17.65 4.77
C GLU A 93 -5.49 17.35 3.79
N ARG A 94 -5.82 16.94 2.55
CA ARG A 94 -4.80 16.70 1.51
C ARG A 94 -4.03 17.95 1.16
N THR A 95 -4.70 19.09 1.11
CA THR A 95 -4.06 20.38 0.81
C THR A 95 -3.11 20.78 1.93
N GLN A 96 -3.52 20.63 3.19
CA GLN A 96 -2.68 20.88 4.37
C GLN A 96 -1.45 19.97 4.35
N LYS A 97 -1.64 18.65 4.19
CA LYS A 97 -0.53 17.69 4.09
C LYS A 97 0.46 18.06 3.00
N ARG A 98 -0.02 18.44 1.80
CA ARG A 98 0.85 18.87 0.70
C ARG A 98 1.60 20.17 1.01
N GLN A 99 0.98 21.09 1.74
CA GLN A 99 1.64 22.32 2.19
C GLN A 99 2.72 22.02 3.23
N GLU A 100 2.47 21.11 4.17
CA GLU A 100 3.45 20.66 5.17
C GLU A 100 4.64 19.97 4.51
N GLU A 101 4.38 19.03 3.58
CA GLU A 101 5.43 18.37 2.79
C GLU A 101 6.28 19.39 2.04
N ARG A 102 5.65 20.40 1.40
CA ARG A 102 6.39 21.49 0.74
C ARG A 102 7.21 22.31 1.73
N LYS A 103 6.65 22.69 2.88
CA LYS A 103 7.37 23.46 3.91
C LYS A 103 8.56 22.69 4.47
N ALA A 104 8.41 21.38 4.68
CA ALA A 104 9.48 20.51 5.17
C ALA A 104 10.68 20.46 4.22
N VAL A 105 10.46 20.50 2.90
CA VAL A 105 11.56 20.58 1.91
C VAL A 105 12.33 21.90 2.00
N TYR A 106 11.69 22.99 2.45
CA TYR A 106 12.32 24.31 2.60
C TYR A 106 12.98 24.52 3.98
N GLN A 107 12.77 23.61 4.93
CA GLN A 107 13.50 23.64 6.20
C GLN A 107 14.83 22.92 6.03
N ALA A 108 15.92 23.60 6.38
CA ALA A 108 17.24 22.98 6.37
C ALA A 108 17.28 21.82 7.36
N PRO A 109 17.91 20.68 7.01
CA PRO A 109 18.07 19.57 7.95
C PRO A 109 18.90 20.03 9.16
N GLU A 110 18.53 19.59 10.36
CA GLU A 110 19.31 19.89 11.56
C GLU A 110 20.73 19.34 11.41
N GLU A 111 21.73 20.23 11.45
CA GLU A 111 23.13 19.83 11.46
C GLU A 111 23.42 19.05 12.74
N LYS A 112 24.00 17.85 12.61
CA LYS A 112 24.52 17.13 13.77
C LYS A 112 25.55 18.03 14.47
N PRO A 113 25.51 18.16 15.81
CA PRO A 113 26.46 19.01 16.52
C PRO A 113 27.87 18.56 16.16
N ARG A 114 28.66 19.48 15.61
CA ARG A 114 30.08 19.22 15.33
C ARG A 114 30.72 18.84 16.67
N LEU A 115 31.29 17.64 16.74
CA LEU A 115 32.13 17.27 17.87
C LEU A 115 33.22 18.34 17.97
N LYS A 116 33.23 19.09 19.08
CA LYS A 116 34.25 20.11 19.35
C LYS A 116 35.60 19.41 19.37
N ARG A 117 36.34 19.45 18.27
CA ARG A 117 37.77 19.17 18.29
C ARG A 117 38.38 20.34 19.04
N SER A 118 38.83 20.11 20.27
CA SER A 118 39.70 21.03 20.99
C SER A 118 41.00 21.15 20.20
N ILE A 119 41.05 22.10 19.27
CA ILE A 119 42.31 22.64 18.79
C ILE A 119 42.74 23.63 19.88
N PRO A 120 43.89 23.44 20.54
CA PRO A 120 44.40 24.40 21.50
C PRO A 120 44.91 25.62 20.71
N ALA A 121 44.08 26.64 20.59
CA ALA A 121 44.51 27.95 20.16
C ALA A 121 44.75 28.78 21.42
N ASP A 122 46.00 28.73 21.89
CA ASP A 122 46.57 29.84 22.63
C ASP A 122 46.33 31.15 21.86
N SER A 123 45.94 32.19 22.59
CA SER A 123 45.87 33.62 22.22
C SER A 123 44.56 34.19 21.62
N ALA A 124 44.15 35.32 22.23
CA ALA A 124 43.04 36.25 21.95
C ALA A 124 41.63 35.76 22.37
N ASP A 125 40.99 36.27 23.42
CA ASP A 125 40.86 37.68 23.81
C ASP A 125 40.60 37.80 25.33
N LYS A 126 41.45 38.54 26.04
CA LYS A 126 41.40 38.68 27.51
C LYS A 126 40.30 39.67 27.86
N SER A 127 39.10 39.18 28.19
CA SER A 127 38.05 40.02 28.76
C SER A 127 38.47 40.49 30.15
N VAL A 128 39.04 41.69 30.24
CA VAL A 128 39.36 42.36 31.51
C VAL A 128 38.07 42.58 32.29
N ASP A 129 38.00 42.09 33.54
CA ASP A 129 36.79 42.18 34.36
C ASP A 129 36.57 43.61 34.88
N LEU A 130 35.72 44.36 34.17
CA LEU A 130 35.35 45.75 34.47
C LEU A 130 34.73 45.92 35.87
N LYS A 131 34.12 44.87 36.44
CA LYS A 131 33.55 44.93 37.80
C LYS A 131 34.63 45.01 38.87
N MET A 132 35.73 44.27 38.68
CA MET A 132 36.87 44.30 39.60
C MET A 132 37.59 45.64 39.55
N LEU A 133 37.74 46.23 38.36
CA LEU A 133 38.37 47.54 38.18
C LEU A 133 37.57 48.65 38.87
N LYS A 134 36.23 48.67 38.69
CA LYS A 134 35.35 49.67 39.33
C LYS A 134 35.35 49.59 40.86
N LYS A 135 35.34 48.37 41.43
CA LYS A 135 35.43 48.19 42.89
C LYS A 135 36.77 48.68 43.46
N LYS A 136 37.86 48.51 42.72
CA LYS A 136 39.19 48.93 43.17
C LYS A 136 39.36 50.45 43.19
N VAL A 137 38.75 51.15 42.24
CA VAL A 137 38.73 52.63 42.20
C VAL A 137 37.84 53.19 43.31
N ALA A 138 36.65 52.60 43.54
CA ALA A 138 35.74 53.06 44.58
C ALA A 138 36.24 52.81 46.02
N LYS A 139 37.20 51.89 46.22
CA LYS A 139 37.82 51.62 47.52
C LYS A 139 39.04 52.51 47.83
N LYS A 140 39.51 53.31 46.86
CA LYS A 140 40.71 54.14 46.98
C LYS A 140 40.41 55.65 46.92
N GLY A 141 39.14 56.02 47.11
CA GLY A 141 38.68 57.40 47.34
C GLY A 141 38.22 57.56 48.77
#